data_AF-B2U8I6-F1
#
_entry.id   AF-B2U8I6-F1
#
_cell.length_a   1.000
_cell.length_b   1.000
_cell.length_c   1.000
_cell.angle_alpha   90.00
_cell.angle_beta   90.00
_cell.angle_gamma   90.00
#
_symmetry.space_group_name_H-M   'P 1'
#
loop_
_entity.id
_entity.type
_entity.pdbx_description
1 polymer ?
#
loop_
_entity_poly.entity_id
_entity_poly.type
_entity_poly.pdbx_seq_one_letter_code
_entity_poly.pdbx_strand_id
1 'polypeptide(L)' 'MISIAPIDQLREQGKQAARDGLPMSVNPYPYGSCHAMQWEHGFMWRLLDPVVKSLEAA' A
#
# COMPACT_ATOMS: atom_id res chain seq x y z
N MET A 1 -17.45 1.67 -16.13
CA MET A 1 -16.70 2.89 -15.79
C MET A 1 -15.35 2.47 -15.25
N ILE A 2 -14.24 2.83 -15.90
CA ILE A 2 -12.91 2.59 -15.35
C ILE A 2 -12.67 3.72 -14.35
N SER A 3 -12.77 3.44 -13.05
CA SER A 3 -12.45 4.41 -12.01
C SER A 3 -10.93 4.61 -12.01
N ILE A 4 -10.47 5.78 -12.45
CA ILE A 4 -9.06 6.17 -12.38
C ILE A 4 -8.86 6.76 -11.00
N ALA A 5 -8.66 5.92 -9.99
CA ALA A 5 -8.21 6.42 -8.69
C ALA A 5 -6.81 7.02 -8.85
N PRO A 6 -6.52 8.22 -8.33
CA PRO A 6 -5.19 8.79 -8.32
C PRO A 6 -4.18 7.82 -7.68
N ILE A 7 -2.95 7.79 -8.19
CA ILE A 7 -1.88 6.89 -7.70
C ILE A 7 -1.68 7.03 -6.18
N ASP A 8 -1.72 8.25 -5.66
CA ASP A 8 -1.53 8.52 -4.23
C ASP A 8 -2.65 7.94 -3.38
N GLN A 9 -3.89 7.90 -3.89
CA GLN A 9 -5.01 7.28 -3.19
C GLN A 9 -4.81 5.77 -3.06
N LEU A 10 -4.36 5.10 -4.12
CA LEU A 10 -4.08 3.67 -4.12
C LEU A 10 -2.99 3.32 -3.12
N ARG A 11 -1.92 4.11 -3.11
CA ARG A 11 -0.83 3.97 -2.14
C ARG A 11 -1.34 4.18 -0.74
N GLU A 12 -2.10 5.23 -0.46
CA GLU A 12 -2.60 5.49 0.90
C GLU A 12 -3.57 4.41 1.39
N GLN A 13 -4.36 3.79 0.51
CA GLN A 13 -5.19 2.63 0.85
C GLN A 13 -4.33 1.41 1.24
N GLY A 14 -3.29 1.13 0.47
CA GLY A 14 -2.32 0.09 0.83
C GLY A 14 -1.66 0.40 2.16
N LYS A 15 -1.33 1.67 2.39
CA LYS A 15 -0.76 2.11 3.65
C LYS A 15 -1.72 1.89 4.83
N GLN A 16 -2.97 2.27 4.66
CA GLN A 16 -3.96 2.09 5.71
C GLN A 16 -4.15 0.61 6.05
N ALA A 17 -4.22 -0.28 5.05
CA ALA A 17 -4.35 -1.71 5.27
C ALA A 17 -3.18 -2.30 6.08
N ALA A 18 -1.94 -1.87 5.83
CA ALA A 18 -0.81 -2.33 6.63
C ALA A 18 -0.78 -1.72 8.04
N ARG A 19 -1.26 -0.47 8.24
CA ARG A 19 -1.48 0.11 9.58
C ARG A 19 -2.52 -0.67 10.38
N ASP A 20 -3.57 -1.14 9.71
CA ASP A 20 -4.65 -1.92 10.31
C ASP A 20 -4.26 -3.38 10.57
N GLY A 21 -3.05 -3.80 10.19
CA GLY A 21 -2.55 -5.17 10.36
C GLY A 21 -3.22 -6.20 9.45
N LEU A 22 -3.85 -5.76 8.36
CA LEU A 22 -4.50 -6.64 7.39
C LEU A 22 -3.47 -7.38 6.53
N PRO A 23 -3.76 -8.61 6.05
CA PRO A 23 -2.86 -9.32 5.16
C PRO A 23 -2.90 -8.76 3.73
N MET A 24 -1.78 -8.90 2.99
CA MET A 24 -1.67 -8.45 1.58
C MET A 24 -2.79 -9.00 0.66
N SER A 25 -3.35 -10.17 1.00
CA SER A 25 -4.43 -10.81 0.25
C SER A 25 -5.75 -10.01 0.22
N VAL A 26 -5.88 -8.95 1.04
CA VAL A 26 -7.06 -8.06 0.99
C VAL A 26 -6.98 -7.02 -0.11
N ASN A 27 -5.88 -6.98 -0.89
CA ASN A 27 -5.77 -6.09 -2.05
C ASN A 27 -7.02 -6.26 -2.95
N PRO A 28 -7.86 -5.22 -3.09
CA PRO A 28 -9.14 -5.34 -3.80
C PRO A 28 -8.96 -5.32 -5.32
N TYR A 29 -7.74 -5.07 -5.80
CA TYR A 29 -7.45 -4.91 -7.21
C TYR A 29 -7.00 -6.22 -7.85
N PRO A 30 -7.33 -6.46 -9.13
CA PRO A 30 -6.85 -7.64 -9.86
C PRO A 30 -5.33 -7.74 -9.82
N TYR A 31 -4.82 -8.93 -9.50
CA TYR A 31 -3.38 -9.18 -9.46
C TYR A 31 -2.69 -8.78 -10.77
N GLY A 32 -1.54 -8.11 -10.67
CA GLY A 32 -0.78 -7.60 -11.82
C GLY A 32 -1.35 -6.33 -12.48
N SER A 33 -2.51 -5.82 -12.03
CA SER A 33 -3.02 -4.54 -12.51
C SER A 33 -2.19 -3.37 -11.97
N CYS A 34 -2.21 -2.23 -12.69
CA CYS A 34 -1.56 -1.01 -12.22
C CYS A 34 -2.07 -0.59 -10.83
N HIS A 35 -3.37 -0.74 -10.58
CA HIS A 35 -3.96 -0.43 -9.27
C HIS A 35 -3.42 -1.35 -8.17
N ALA A 36 -3.33 -2.66 -8.43
CA ALA A 36 -2.76 -3.61 -7.49
C ALA A 36 -1.30 -3.27 -7.15
N MET A 37 -0.48 -2.94 -8.16
CA MET A 37 0.92 -2.56 -7.94
C MET A 37 1.06 -1.29 -7.10
N GLN A 38 0.24 -0.27 -7.33
CA GLN A 38 0.30 0.97 -6.52
C GLN A 38 -0.17 0.75 -5.08
N TRP A 39 -1.19 -0.09 -4.90
CA TRP A 39 -1.66 -0.48 -3.57
C TRP A 39 -0.59 -1.28 -2.80
N GLU A 40 0.03 -2.29 -3.44
CA GLU A 40 1.11 -3.10 -2.85
C GLU A 40 2.32 -2.24 -2.48
N HIS A 41 2.68 -1.29 -3.35
CA HIS A 41 3.74 -0.31 -3.06
C HIS A 41 3.41 0.52 -1.81
N GLY A 42 2.15 0.95 -1.66
CA GLY A 42 1.64 1.57 -0.46
C GLY A 42 1.79 0.66 0.76
N PHE A 43 1.29 -0.57 0.68
CA PHE A 43 1.31 -1.56 1.76
C PHE A 43 2.74 -1.86 2.28
N MET A 44 3.72 -1.95 1.37
CA MET A 44 5.12 -2.25 1.71
C MET A 44 5.93 -1.05 2.17
N TRP A 45 5.35 0.15 2.36
CA TRP A 45 6.14 1.37 2.58
C TRP A 45 7.10 1.28 3.78
N ARG A 46 6.69 0.64 4.88
CA ARG A 46 7.54 0.47 6.07
C ARG A 46 8.74 -0.44 5.83
N LEU A 47 8.64 -1.37 4.87
CA LEU A 47 9.73 -2.26 4.49
C LEU A 47 10.71 -1.56 3.53
N LEU A 48 10.20 -0.65 2.71
CA LEU A 48 10.93 0.06 1.68
C LEU A 48 11.54 1.39 2.14
N ASP A 49 11.03 1.97 3.24
CA ASP A 49 11.53 3.23 3.81
C ASP A 49 12.44 2.96 5.03
N PRO A 50 13.77 3.02 4.87
CA PRO A 50 14.71 2.79 5.97
C PRO A 50 14.62 3.86 7.06
N VAL A 51 14.08 5.05 6.77
CA VAL A 51 13.95 6.13 7.76
C VAL A 51 12.83 5.82 8.76
N VAL A 52 11.70 5.27 8.29
CA VAL A 52 10.57 4.89 9.16
C VAL A 52 10.94 3.77 10.14
N LYS A 53 11.78 2.80 9.73
CA LYS A 53 12.30 1.76 10.64
C LYS A 53 13.09 2.32 11.81
N SER A 54 13.78 3.44 11.62
CA SER A 54 14.60 4.05 12.67
C SER A 54 13.80 4.89 13.67
N LEU A 55 12.63 5.40 13.27
CA LEU A 55 11.79 6.28 14.09
C LEU A 55 10.80 5.53 15.01
N GLU A 56 10.39 4.31 14.66
CA GLU A 56 9.52 3.48 15.53
C GLU A 56 10.30 2.50 16.44
N ALA A 57 11.63 2.44 16.30
CA ALA A 57 12.52 1.61 17.13
C ALA A 57 13.21 2.36 18.28
N ALA A 58 12.90 3.66 18.45
CA ALA A 58 13.41 4.54 19.50
C ALA A 58 12.28 4.89 20.48
#